data_AF-A0A930E8L8-F1
#
_entry.id   AF-A0A930E8L8-F1
#
_cell.length_a   1.000
_cell.length_b   1.000
_cell.length_c   1.000
_cell.angle_alpha   90.00
_cell.angle_beta   90.00
_cell.angle_gamma   90.00
#
_symmetry.space_group_name_H-M   'P 1'
#
loop_
_entity.id
_entity.type
_entity.pdbx_description
1 polymer ?
#
loop_
_entity_poly.entity_id
_entity_poly.type
_entity_poly.pdbx_seq_one_letter_code
_entity_poly.pdbx_strand_id
1 'polypeptide(L)'
;MEKYVLLRGKVTDKWYDFDRKAHYHIIVAVKEDENNIKEYDISINIGSVLENSDEFYSSNLQVYYDNNYTYNNKILKEMLLQKPGITIGRKNLNLDYLRMELFPHEKMKLMKGLDREKVFLTGILERHVLEALDNDINEIFVFGRLYDNKKGIHDIHMNQASTGRYRSSDAPYSD
;
A
#
# COMPACT_ATOMS: atom_id res chain seq x y z
N MET A 1 19.42 0.57 8.15
CA MET A 1 18.92 0.49 6.76
C MET A 1 17.50 0.01 6.84
N GLU A 2 16.57 0.89 6.54
CA GLU A 2 15.14 0.61 6.48
C GLU A 2 14.90 -0.36 5.33
N LYS A 3 14.07 -1.38 5.53
CA LYS A 3 13.86 -2.45 4.55
C LYS A 3 12.47 -2.32 3.94
N TYR A 4 12.42 -1.85 2.71
CA TYR A 4 11.25 -1.99 1.86
C TYR A 4 11.07 -3.46 1.48
N VAL A 5 9.81 -3.88 1.49
CA VAL A 5 9.42 -5.26 1.30
C VAL A 5 8.18 -5.34 0.42
N LEU A 6 8.01 -6.50 -0.20
CA LEU A 6 6.75 -6.96 -0.75
C LEU A 6 6.13 -7.95 0.23
N LEU A 7 4.89 -7.71 0.64
CA LEU A 7 4.04 -8.70 1.29
C LEU A 7 3.09 -9.31 0.28
N ARG A 8 3.04 -10.63 0.25
CA ARG A 8 2.02 -11.42 -0.44
C ARG A 8 1.23 -12.22 0.58
N GLY A 9 -0.09 -12.18 0.57
CA GLY A 9 -0.89 -13.02 1.44
C GLY A 9 -2.39 -12.85 1.25
N LYS A 10 -3.16 -13.49 2.11
CA LYS A 10 -4.63 -13.48 2.05
C LYS A 10 -5.20 -12.49 3.05
N VAL A 11 -6.16 -11.69 2.62
CA VAL A 11 -6.88 -10.77 3.50
C VAL A 11 -7.77 -11.58 4.45
N THR A 12 -7.71 -11.26 5.75
CA THR A 12 -8.53 -11.91 6.78
C THR A 12 -9.38 -10.93 7.58
N ASP A 13 -8.99 -9.67 7.64
CA ASP A 13 -9.78 -8.64 8.31
C ASP A 13 -9.43 -7.23 7.79
N LYS A 14 -10.22 -6.23 8.21
CA LYS A 14 -9.98 -4.82 7.93
C LYS A 14 -10.57 -3.93 9.02
N TRP A 15 -9.94 -2.78 9.25
CA TRP A 15 -10.45 -1.77 10.18
C TRP A 15 -9.94 -0.36 9.82
N TYR A 16 -10.45 0.66 10.50
CA TYR A 16 -10.17 2.07 10.18
C TYR A 16 -9.88 2.84 11.45
N ASP A 17 -8.86 3.69 11.38
CA ASP A 17 -8.59 4.73 12.38
C ASP A 17 -8.79 6.09 11.72
N PHE A 18 -10.03 6.55 11.62
CA PHE A 18 -10.31 7.89 11.07
C PHE A 18 -9.97 9.01 12.05
N ASP A 19 -10.16 8.78 13.35
CA ASP A 19 -10.16 9.86 14.34
C ASP A 19 -8.77 10.23 14.87
N ARG A 20 -7.75 9.37 14.72
CA ARG A 20 -6.40 9.65 15.24
C ARG A 20 -5.34 9.77 14.18
N LYS A 21 -5.35 8.88 13.18
CA LYS A 21 -4.25 8.77 12.20
C LYS A 21 -4.68 8.79 10.74
N ALA A 22 -5.99 8.70 10.47
CA ALA A 22 -6.53 8.60 9.12
C ALA A 22 -5.88 7.46 8.33
N HIS A 23 -5.95 6.24 8.89
CA HIS A 23 -5.42 5.03 8.27
C HIS A 23 -6.54 4.03 7.94
N TYR A 24 -6.42 3.40 6.78
CA TYR A 24 -7.13 2.18 6.42
C TYR A 24 -6.22 1.01 6.75
N HIS A 25 -6.68 0.09 7.58
CA HIS A 25 -5.94 -1.11 7.96
C HIS A 25 -6.49 -2.36 7.28
N ILE A 26 -5.58 -3.19 6.75
CA ILE A 26 -5.88 -4.51 6.21
C ILE A 26 -5.07 -5.54 7.00
N ILE A 27 -5.72 -6.59 7.50
CA ILE A 27 -5.04 -7.71 8.13
C ILE A 27 -4.84 -8.81 7.09
N VAL A 28 -3.60 -9.27 6.97
CA VAL A 28 -3.20 -10.32 6.04
C VAL A 28 -2.64 -11.52 6.77
N ALA A 29 -3.23 -12.69 6.52
CA ALA A 29 -2.70 -13.96 6.93
C ALA A 29 -1.74 -14.53 5.88
N VAL A 30 -0.62 -15.05 6.39
CA VAL A 30 0.40 -15.77 5.62
C VAL A 30 0.57 -17.13 6.27
N LYS A 31 0.33 -18.18 5.51
CA LYS A 31 0.60 -19.55 5.93
C LYS A 31 2.08 -19.85 5.71
N GLU A 32 2.85 -19.93 6.79
CA GLU A 32 4.29 -20.27 6.72
C GLU A 32 4.49 -21.79 6.63
N ASP A 33 3.65 -22.56 7.32
CA ASP A 33 3.55 -24.03 7.25
C ASP A 33 2.13 -24.52 7.61
N GLU A 34 1.91 -25.84 7.72
CA GLU A 34 0.58 -26.41 7.99
C GLU A 34 -0.05 -25.95 9.30
N ASN A 35 0.76 -25.60 10.30
CA ASN A 35 0.30 -25.28 11.66
C ASN A 35 0.61 -23.84 12.09
N ASN A 36 1.30 -23.06 11.26
CA ASN A 36 1.72 -21.71 11.57
C ASN A 36 1.14 -20.70 10.56
N ILE A 37 0.19 -19.92 11.05
CA ILE A 37 -0.38 -18.77 10.33
C ILE A 37 0.13 -17.52 11.02
N LYS A 38 0.76 -16.64 10.25
CA LYS A 38 1.24 -15.35 10.71
C LYS A 38 0.42 -14.22 10.12
N GLU A 39 0.00 -13.31 10.98
CA GLU A 39 -0.74 -12.13 10.56
C GLU A 39 0.16 -10.90 10.45
N TYR A 40 -0.16 -10.07 9.47
CA TYR A 40 0.49 -8.79 9.20
C TYR A 40 -0.56 -7.69 9.11
N ASP A 41 -0.37 -6.61 9.85
CA ASP A 41 -1.16 -5.39 9.71
C ASP A 41 -0.62 -4.53 8.55
N ILE A 42 -1.50 -3.96 7.75
CA ILE A 42 -1.14 -3.14 6.60
C ILE A 42 -1.84 -1.80 6.78
N SER A 43 -1.06 -0.73 7.02
CA SER A 43 -1.57 0.61 7.29
C SER A 43 -1.41 1.51 6.07
N ILE A 44 -2.52 1.85 5.42
CA ILE A 44 -2.57 2.74 4.27
C ILE A 44 -3.04 4.12 4.73
N ASN A 45 -2.24 5.15 4.46
CA ASN A 45 -2.63 6.53 4.72
C ASN A 45 -3.78 6.92 3.78
N ILE A 46 -4.87 7.40 4.36
CA ILE A 46 -6.06 7.87 3.65
C ILE A 46 -6.39 9.31 4.05
N GLY A 47 -5.52 9.99 4.78
CA GLY A 47 -5.68 11.40 5.15
C GLY A 47 -4.53 11.86 6.05
N SER A 48 -4.69 13.02 6.68
CA SER A 48 -3.72 13.54 7.64
C SER A 48 -4.46 14.20 8.82
N VAL A 49 -3.95 14.01 10.03
CA VAL A 49 -4.46 14.68 11.23
C VAL A 49 -3.37 15.65 11.68
N LEU A 50 -3.70 16.94 11.73
CA LEU A 50 -2.78 17.97 12.23
C LEU A 50 -2.92 18.02 13.75
N GLU A 51 -1.88 17.61 14.49
CA GLU A 51 -1.88 17.46 15.97
C GLU A 51 -2.32 18.69 16.79
N ASN A 52 -2.47 19.87 16.17
CA ASN A 52 -2.80 21.12 16.85
C ASN A 52 -4.22 21.66 16.58
N SER A 53 -5.01 20.99 15.77
CA SER A 53 -6.42 21.31 15.62
C SER A 53 -7.23 20.02 15.59
N ASP A 54 -8.37 20.00 16.28
CA ASP A 54 -9.41 18.98 16.09
C ASP A 54 -10.01 19.02 14.65
N GLU A 55 -9.33 19.70 13.72
CA GLU A 55 -9.68 19.81 12.31
C GLU A 55 -9.00 18.69 11.54
N PHE A 56 -9.86 17.83 11.03
CA PHE A 56 -9.49 16.71 10.20
C PHE A 56 -9.25 17.17 8.75
N TYR A 57 -8.04 16.94 8.22
CA TYR A 57 -7.68 17.29 6.86
C TYR A 57 -7.22 16.07 6.07
N SER A 58 -8.06 15.59 5.17
CA SER A 58 -7.58 14.70 4.12
C SER A 58 -6.49 15.39 3.29
N SER A 59 -5.24 14.92 3.35
CA SER A 59 -4.27 15.26 2.31
C SER A 59 -4.77 14.76 0.96
N ASN A 60 -4.52 15.53 -0.10
CA ASN A 60 -4.82 15.08 -1.45
C ASN A 60 -3.72 14.09 -1.85
N LEU A 61 -4.10 12.84 -2.08
CA LEU A 61 -3.20 11.78 -2.53
C LEU A 61 -3.31 11.64 -4.04
N GLN A 62 -2.18 11.73 -4.73
CA GLN A 62 -2.14 11.40 -6.14
C GLN A 62 -2.01 9.89 -6.27
N VAL A 63 -3.02 9.24 -6.85
CA VAL A 63 -3.05 7.77 -6.96
C VAL A 63 -3.36 7.34 -8.39
N TYR A 64 -2.75 6.24 -8.81
CA TYR A 64 -3.17 5.49 -9.98
C TYR A 64 -3.99 4.29 -9.51
N TYR A 65 -5.13 4.04 -10.15
CA TYR A 65 -5.96 2.89 -9.86
C TYR A 65 -6.52 2.32 -11.16
N ASP A 66 -6.42 1.01 -11.29
CA ASP A 66 -6.86 0.25 -12.44
C ASP A 66 -7.37 -1.12 -11.97
N ASN A 67 -8.59 -1.49 -12.39
CA ASN A 67 -9.17 -2.79 -12.08
C ASN A 67 -8.45 -3.94 -12.80
N ASN A 68 -7.79 -3.65 -13.91
CA ASN A 68 -7.12 -4.65 -14.74
C ASN A 68 -5.74 -4.15 -15.15
N TYR A 69 -4.87 -4.04 -14.15
CA TYR A 69 -3.51 -3.57 -14.35
C TYR A 69 -2.75 -4.47 -15.33
N THR A 70 -2.37 -3.90 -16.48
CA THR A 70 -1.69 -4.60 -17.59
C THR A 70 -0.47 -3.84 -18.11
N TYR A 71 -0.10 -2.74 -17.45
CA TYR A 71 0.89 -1.78 -17.96
C TYR A 71 2.32 -2.32 -17.93
N ASN A 72 2.71 -2.99 -16.84
CA ASN A 72 4.03 -3.61 -16.72
C ASN A 72 3.89 -5.10 -16.39
N ASN A 73 3.81 -5.93 -17.44
CA ASN A 73 3.70 -7.38 -17.28
C ASN A 73 4.95 -8.03 -16.67
N LYS A 74 6.11 -7.35 -16.71
CA LYS A 74 7.35 -7.89 -16.13
C LYS A 74 7.29 -7.88 -14.61
N ILE A 75 6.88 -6.75 -14.00
CA ILE A 75 6.77 -6.68 -12.53
C ILE A 75 5.70 -7.62 -12.00
N LEU A 76 4.56 -7.77 -12.71
CA LEU A 76 3.52 -8.72 -12.32
C LEU A 76 4.05 -10.16 -12.25
N LYS A 77 4.82 -10.58 -13.26
CA LYS A 77 5.47 -11.88 -13.26
C LYS A 77 6.44 -12.03 -12.08
N GLU A 78 7.26 -11.03 -11.82
CA GLU A 78 8.19 -11.05 -10.67
C GLU A 78 7.44 -11.14 -9.33
N MET A 79 6.33 -10.40 -9.16
CA MET A 79 5.49 -10.47 -7.95
C MET A 79 4.90 -11.86 -7.76
N LEU A 80 4.31 -12.44 -8.81
CA LEU A 80 3.67 -13.76 -8.78
C LEU A 80 4.66 -14.90 -8.46
N LEU A 81 5.96 -14.71 -8.74
CA LEU A 81 7.01 -15.66 -8.40
C LEU A 81 7.38 -15.65 -6.91
N GLN A 82 7.00 -14.63 -6.14
CA GLN A 82 7.34 -14.54 -4.73
C GLN A 82 6.43 -15.44 -3.90
N LYS A 83 7.00 -16.15 -2.92
CA LYS A 83 6.20 -16.96 -1.99
C LYS A 83 5.33 -16.06 -1.11
N PRO A 84 4.18 -16.55 -0.59
CA PRO A 84 3.45 -15.86 0.47
C PRO A 84 4.37 -15.47 1.64
N GLY A 85 4.17 -14.28 2.18
CA GLY A 85 5.00 -13.69 3.22
C GLY A 85 5.78 -12.45 2.77
N ILE A 86 6.80 -12.14 3.55
CA ILE A 86 7.65 -10.97 3.36
C ILE A 86 8.81 -11.31 2.45
N THR A 87 8.90 -10.62 1.33
CA THR A 87 10.05 -10.65 0.43
C THR A 87 10.80 -9.33 0.54
N ILE A 88 12.11 -9.40 0.85
CA ILE A 88 12.96 -8.22 0.85
C ILE A 88 13.09 -7.69 -0.56
N GLY A 89 12.91 -6.37 -0.69
CA GLY A 89 13.10 -5.67 -1.92
C GLY A 89 14.49 -5.85 -2.55
N ARG A 90 14.55 -6.05 -3.87
CA ARG A 90 15.79 -6.19 -4.66
C ARG A 90 15.65 -5.56 -6.04
N LYS A 91 16.75 -5.44 -6.79
CA LYS A 91 16.73 -5.00 -8.20
C LYS A 91 15.70 -5.84 -8.99
N ASN A 92 14.75 -5.17 -9.65
CA ASN A 92 13.57 -5.73 -10.37
C ASN A 92 12.33 -6.13 -9.54
N LEU A 93 12.39 -6.08 -8.21
CA LEU A 93 11.23 -6.29 -7.34
C LEU A 93 10.96 -5.08 -6.43
N ASN A 94 11.92 -4.18 -6.27
CA ASN A 94 11.64 -2.86 -5.71
C ASN A 94 10.74 -2.12 -6.67
N LEU A 95 9.89 -1.24 -6.17
CA LEU A 95 9.29 -0.27 -7.02
C LEU A 95 10.27 0.93 -7.04
N ASP A 96 10.58 1.46 -8.21
CA ASP A 96 10.95 2.85 -8.38
C ASP A 96 9.96 3.35 -9.43
N TYR A 97 8.89 4.04 -9.01
CA TYR A 97 7.74 4.32 -9.87
C TYR A 97 8.15 5.02 -11.18
N LEU A 98 9.09 5.96 -11.08
CA LEU A 98 9.61 6.72 -12.21
C LEU A 98 10.51 5.87 -13.11
N ARG A 99 11.42 5.06 -12.54
CA ARG A 99 12.40 4.28 -13.33
C ARG A 99 11.87 2.96 -13.83
N MET A 100 10.81 2.44 -13.21
CA MET A 100 10.25 1.14 -13.57
C MET A 100 8.98 1.24 -14.38
N GLU A 101 8.54 2.47 -14.72
CA GLU A 101 7.35 2.72 -15.52
C GLU A 101 6.20 1.85 -15.03
N LEU A 102 5.98 1.87 -13.72
CA LEU A 102 5.00 0.99 -13.07
C LEU A 102 3.59 1.47 -13.37
N PHE A 103 3.41 2.75 -13.62
CA PHE A 103 2.15 3.28 -14.11
C PHE A 103 2.41 4.48 -15.02
N PRO A 104 1.48 4.74 -15.94
CA PRO A 104 1.50 5.97 -16.72
C PRO A 104 1.18 7.16 -15.80
N HIS A 105 2.18 8.02 -15.53
CA HIS A 105 2.03 9.17 -14.63
C HIS A 105 0.90 10.11 -15.04
N GLU A 106 0.70 10.29 -16.34
CA GLU A 106 -0.35 11.12 -16.92
C GLU A 106 -1.76 10.63 -16.59
N LYS A 107 -1.92 9.37 -16.16
CA LYS A 107 -3.21 8.80 -15.74
C LYS A 107 -3.41 8.84 -14.23
N MET A 108 -2.42 9.26 -13.45
CA MET A 108 -2.60 9.44 -12.01
C MET A 108 -3.62 10.53 -11.73
N LYS A 109 -4.54 10.27 -10.79
CA LYS A 109 -5.60 11.20 -10.42
C LYS A 109 -5.36 11.71 -9.02
N LEU A 110 -5.62 12.99 -8.80
CA LEU A 110 -5.68 13.54 -7.46
C LEU A 110 -6.95 13.00 -6.79
N MET A 111 -6.79 12.10 -5.84
CA MET A 111 -7.87 11.63 -4.98
C MET A 111 -7.77 12.34 -3.65
N LYS A 112 -8.91 12.83 -3.20
CA LYS A 112 -9.03 13.22 -1.82
C LYS A 112 -9.14 11.90 -1.01
N GLY A 113 -8.44 11.84 0.11
CA GLY A 113 -8.30 10.67 0.97
C GLY A 113 -9.48 10.41 1.91
N LEU A 114 -10.06 11.45 2.56
CA LEU A 114 -11.32 11.37 3.34
C LEU A 114 -12.37 12.48 3.08
N ASP A 115 -13.60 12.09 2.70
CA ASP A 115 -14.83 12.90 2.58
C ASP A 115 -15.99 11.95 2.75
N ARG A 116 -16.89 12.31 3.67
CA ARG A 116 -17.97 11.45 4.11
C ARG A 116 -19.05 11.27 3.05
N GLU A 117 -19.06 12.08 1.99
CA GLU A 117 -20.13 12.13 0.99
C GLU A 117 -19.74 11.61 -0.40
N LYS A 118 -18.45 11.39 -0.70
CA LYS A 118 -17.98 11.02 -2.05
C LYS A 118 -17.02 9.82 -2.01
N VAL A 119 -16.97 9.06 -3.10
CA VAL A 119 -16.09 7.88 -3.23
C VAL A 119 -14.64 8.33 -3.28
N PHE A 120 -13.95 8.05 -2.19
CA PHE A 120 -12.60 8.45 -1.87
C PHE A 120 -11.70 7.21 -1.90
N LEU A 121 -10.38 7.35 -1.75
CA LEU A 121 -9.47 6.20 -1.76
C LEU A 121 -9.98 5.02 -0.89
N THR A 122 -10.61 5.34 0.24
CA THR A 122 -11.32 4.41 1.11
C THR A 122 -12.36 3.55 0.41
N GLY A 123 -13.24 4.11 -0.43
CA GLY A 123 -14.27 3.35 -1.15
C GLY A 123 -13.71 2.46 -2.27
N ILE A 124 -12.53 2.81 -2.81
CA ILE A 124 -11.81 1.94 -3.74
C ILE A 124 -11.22 0.75 -2.97
N LEU A 125 -10.50 1.02 -1.88
CA LEU A 125 -9.92 -0.02 -1.02
C LEU A 125 -11.02 -0.94 -0.46
N GLU A 126 -12.09 -0.37 0.08
CA GLU A 126 -13.23 -1.07 0.68
C GLU A 126 -13.75 -2.19 -0.23
N ARG A 127 -14.08 -1.83 -1.47
CA ARG A 127 -14.64 -2.75 -2.45
C ARG A 127 -13.70 -3.93 -2.72
N HIS A 128 -12.42 -3.66 -2.99
CA HIS A 128 -11.45 -4.73 -3.31
C HIS A 128 -11.08 -5.58 -2.09
N VAL A 129 -11.03 -4.98 -0.90
CA VAL A 129 -10.75 -5.71 0.34
C VAL A 129 -11.93 -6.61 0.70
N LEU A 130 -13.17 -6.15 0.54
CA LEU A 130 -14.36 -7.00 0.70
C LEU A 130 -14.40 -8.14 -0.32
N GLU A 131 -14.11 -7.85 -1.60
CA GLU A 131 -13.99 -8.89 -2.63
C GLU A 131 -12.89 -9.92 -2.32
N ALA A 132 -11.80 -9.51 -1.67
CA ALA A 132 -10.74 -10.43 -1.22
C ALA A 132 -11.14 -11.23 0.03
N LEU A 133 -11.92 -10.65 0.95
CA LEU A 133 -12.46 -11.34 2.12
C LEU A 133 -13.46 -12.43 1.73
N ASP A 134 -14.31 -12.16 0.74
CA ASP A 134 -15.37 -13.07 0.28
C ASP A 134 -14.85 -14.14 -0.71
N ASN A 135 -13.56 -14.13 -1.05
CA ASN A 135 -12.97 -15.04 -2.04
C ASN A 135 -11.68 -15.68 -1.52
N ASP A 136 -11.74 -16.99 -1.29
CA ASP A 136 -10.63 -17.73 -0.72
C ASP A 136 -9.38 -17.86 -1.60
N ILE A 137 -9.49 -17.54 -2.88
CA ILE A 137 -8.42 -17.65 -3.89
C ILE A 137 -7.68 -16.31 -4.04
N ASN A 138 -8.32 -15.20 -3.69
CA ASN A 138 -7.73 -13.88 -3.87
C ASN A 138 -6.59 -13.64 -2.88
N GLU A 139 -5.47 -13.18 -3.41
CA GLU A 139 -4.31 -12.74 -2.63
C GLU A 139 -4.03 -11.26 -2.93
N ILE A 140 -3.47 -10.56 -1.96
CA ILE A 140 -3.00 -9.20 -2.15
C ILE A 140 -1.48 -9.14 -2.15
N PHE A 141 -0.98 -8.15 -2.88
CA PHE A 141 0.43 -7.82 -2.99
C PHE A 141 0.61 -6.37 -2.56
N VAL A 142 1.40 -6.15 -1.52
CA VAL A 142 1.59 -4.81 -0.93
C VAL A 142 3.06 -4.51 -0.81
N PHE A 143 3.47 -3.39 -1.41
CA PHE A 143 4.80 -2.84 -1.24
C PHE A 143 4.77 -1.75 -0.19
N GLY A 144 5.74 -1.77 0.71
CA GLY A 144 5.88 -0.74 1.72
C GLY A 144 7.06 -1.01 2.65
N ARG A 145 7.11 -0.24 3.72
CA ARG A 145 8.11 -0.38 4.77
C ARG A 145 7.62 -1.36 5.82
N LEU A 146 8.47 -2.33 6.18
CA LEU A 146 8.18 -3.23 7.29
C LEU A 146 8.27 -2.46 8.62
N TYR A 147 7.28 -2.64 9.50
CA TYR A 147 7.35 -2.14 10.87
C TYR A 147 8.60 -2.64 11.60
N ASP A 148 9.10 -1.85 12.55
CA ASP A 148 10.25 -2.24 13.38
C ASP A 148 10.02 -3.56 14.12
N ASN A 149 8.77 -3.80 14.55
CA ASN A 149 8.35 -5.05 15.20
C ASN A 149 8.14 -6.23 14.22
N LYS A 150 8.25 -6.00 12.91
CA LYS A 150 8.09 -6.99 11.83
C LYS A 150 6.72 -7.67 11.76
N LYS A 151 5.69 -7.04 12.32
CA LYS A 151 4.29 -7.53 12.35
C LYS A 151 3.35 -6.79 11.42
N GLY A 152 3.89 -5.98 10.51
CA GLY A 152 3.06 -5.23 9.57
C GLY A 152 3.88 -4.34 8.65
N ILE A 153 3.16 -3.65 7.77
CA ILE A 153 3.69 -2.78 6.74
C ILE A 153 2.97 -1.44 6.79
N HIS A 154 3.73 -0.38 6.63
CA HIS A 154 3.23 0.98 6.42
C HIS A 154 3.98 1.66 5.29
N ASP A 155 3.74 2.95 5.11
CA ASP A 155 4.35 3.75 4.05
C ASP A 155 4.17 3.07 2.69
N ILE A 156 2.93 2.63 2.43
CA ILE A 156 2.48 1.89 1.22
C ILE A 156 2.43 2.82 -0.01
N HIS A 157 3.01 4.00 0.11
CA HIS A 157 3.12 5.01 -0.92
C HIS A 157 4.60 5.30 -1.08
N MET A 158 5.17 4.88 -2.20
CA MET A 158 6.51 5.34 -2.47
C MET A 158 6.48 6.79 -2.93
N ASN A 159 7.20 7.63 -2.19
CA ASN A 159 7.60 8.96 -2.61
C ASN A 159 8.51 8.83 -3.82
N GLN A 160 8.00 9.03 -5.03
CA GLN A 160 8.87 9.32 -6.18
C GLN A 160 8.19 10.27 -7.17
N ALA A 161 8.06 11.51 -6.71
CA ALA A 161 7.91 12.75 -7.50
C ALA A 161 7.79 13.96 -6.54
N SER A 162 8.35 13.85 -5.33
CA SER A 162 8.22 14.88 -4.31
C SER A 162 8.84 16.17 -4.83
N THR A 163 8.05 17.25 -4.81
CA THR A 163 8.53 18.57 -5.23
C THR A 163 8.89 19.43 -4.02
N GLY A 164 9.67 20.49 -4.25
CA GLY A 164 10.05 21.42 -3.18
C GLY A 164 10.89 20.75 -2.09
N ARG A 165 10.56 21.04 -0.82
CA ARG A 165 11.37 20.63 0.35
C ARG A 165 11.44 19.12 0.60
N TYR A 166 10.55 18.34 0.00
CA TYR A 166 10.48 16.89 0.16
C TYR A 166 11.19 16.13 -0.97
N ARG A 167 11.73 16.85 -1.98
CA ARG A 167 12.45 16.22 -3.10
C ARG A 167 13.64 15.36 -2.66
N SER A 168 14.29 15.71 -1.55
CA SER A 168 15.41 14.92 -1.00
C SER A 168 14.99 13.56 -0.44
N SER A 169 13.69 13.36 -0.19
CA SER A 169 13.10 12.07 0.21
C SER A 169 12.80 11.15 -0.98
N ASP A 170 13.02 11.62 -2.22
CA ASP A 170 12.98 10.76 -3.41
C ASP A 170 14.35 10.07 -3.57
N ALA A 171 14.62 9.01 -2.82
CA ALA A 171 15.85 8.21 -3.00
C ALA A 171 15.64 6.97 -3.90
N PRO A 172 16.70 6.50 -4.59
CA PRO A 172 16.69 5.18 -5.23
C PRO A 172 16.52 4.09 -4.18
N TYR A 173 15.42 3.33 -4.26
CA TYR A 173 15.19 2.15 -3.42
C TYR A 173 15.11 2.42 -1.90
N SER A 174 14.87 3.67 -1.49
CA SER A 174 14.80 4.12 -0.09
C SER A 174 13.99 5.42 -0.02
N ASP A 175 13.43 5.74 1.16
CA ASP A 175 13.20 7.12 1.59
C ASP A 175 14.55 7.83 1.84
#